data_AF-A0A971S7F7-F1
#
_entry.id   AF-A0A971S7F7-F1
#
_cell.length_a   1.000
_cell.length_b   1.000
_cell.length_c   1.000
_cell.angle_alpha   90.00
_cell.angle_beta   90.00
_cell.angle_gamma   90.00
#
_symmetry.space_group_name_H-M   'P 1'
#
loop_
_entity.id
_entity.type
_entity.pdbx_description
1 polymer ?
#
loop_
_entity_poly.entity_id
_entity_poly.type
_entity_poly.pdbx_seq_one_letter_code
_entity_poly.pdbx_strand_id
1 'polypeptide(L)'
;MKITTVDEVLSILFNEMGTVTLAILVLLFGSYVKKRVNFLRKYCVPTPVIGGIIFALLNLLLYKTEIVSVNLTNTYQNDFQFMFFTIVGYGASITLLKKGGSKLIKYFILTGILILSQGILGVIAADIAGVHRIYGIISGPAPLAGGHGSVAAYGQMAEDLGHNGAMVIGMASATFGLIAGSLLGGPLCDRLIRKNNLKNTESFVYKNYSLNNNIGEEERDYIKEEDVLKTTNDITVQSVFKHIAIIGVFMTTGNYLGNIITELFKVSLPGFVGPM
;
A
#
# COMPACT_ATOMS: atom_id res chain seq x y z
N MET A 1 -21.56 19.12 -1.86
CA MET A 1 -22.52 18.01 -1.65
C MET A 1 -23.75 18.31 -2.47
N LYS A 2 -24.20 17.36 -3.28
CA LYS A 2 -25.42 17.49 -4.10
C LYS A 2 -26.32 16.29 -3.79
N ILE A 3 -27.62 16.51 -3.73
CA ILE A 3 -28.61 15.45 -3.52
C ILE A 3 -29.35 15.28 -4.84
N THR A 4 -29.36 14.07 -5.37
CA THR A 4 -30.03 13.71 -6.63
C THR A 4 -30.77 12.40 -6.43
N THR A 5 -31.82 12.15 -7.20
CA THR A 5 -32.45 10.83 -7.29
C THR A 5 -31.82 10.08 -8.47
N VAL A 6 -31.33 8.86 -8.21
CA VAL A 6 -30.83 7.94 -9.24
C VAL A 6 -31.55 6.63 -9.00
N ASP A 7 -32.25 6.11 -10.02
CA ASP A 7 -33.04 4.88 -9.95
C ASP A 7 -34.02 4.85 -8.76
N GLU A 8 -34.78 5.94 -8.55
CA GLU A 8 -35.74 6.13 -7.44
C GLU A 8 -35.15 6.18 -6.02
N VAL A 9 -33.83 6.02 -5.87
CA VAL A 9 -33.13 6.10 -4.58
C VAL A 9 -32.50 7.49 -4.36
N LEU A 10 -32.66 8.02 -3.15
CA LEU A 10 -32.03 9.27 -2.74
C LEU A 10 -30.50 9.13 -2.74
N SER A 11 -29.83 9.79 -3.68
CA SER A 11 -28.39 9.68 -3.88
C SER A 11 -27.67 10.93 -3.40
N ILE A 12 -26.78 10.75 -2.43
CA ILE A 12 -25.93 11.80 -1.88
C ILE A 12 -24.58 11.77 -2.61
N LEU A 13 -24.31 12.81 -3.39
CA LEU A 13 -23.04 13.02 -4.08
C LEU A 13 -22.13 13.88 -3.21
N PHE A 14 -21.10 13.26 -2.64
CA PHE A 14 -20.04 13.99 -1.94
C PHE A 14 -19.11 14.65 -2.94
N ASN A 15 -18.79 15.92 -2.70
CA ASN A 15 -17.70 16.59 -3.42
C ASN A 15 -16.34 16.12 -2.87
N GLU A 16 -15.26 16.67 -3.39
CA GLU A 16 -13.89 16.26 -3.08
C GLU A 16 -13.60 16.41 -1.57
N MET A 17 -13.91 17.58 -1.00
CA MET A 17 -13.73 17.84 0.43
C MET A 17 -14.56 16.87 1.30
N GLY A 18 -15.82 16.66 0.93
CA GLY A 18 -16.72 15.76 1.65
C GLY A 18 -16.24 14.30 1.57
N THR A 19 -15.72 13.87 0.42
CA THR A 19 -15.20 12.51 0.23
C THR A 19 -13.96 12.28 1.09
N VAL A 20 -13.01 13.22 1.09
CA VAL A 20 -11.81 13.13 1.96
C VAL A 20 -12.21 13.10 3.44
N THR A 21 -13.16 13.94 3.84
CA THR A 21 -13.65 13.98 5.22
C THR A 21 -14.26 12.63 5.63
N LEU A 22 -15.12 12.07 4.78
CA LEU A 22 -15.72 10.77 5.03
C LEU A 22 -14.67 9.66 5.07
N ALA A 23 -13.69 9.66 4.16
CA ALA A 23 -12.60 8.70 4.15
C ALA A 23 -11.77 8.73 5.45
N ILE A 24 -11.49 9.91 5.99
CA ILE A 24 -10.82 10.08 7.29
C ILE A 24 -11.68 9.52 8.42
N LEU A 25 -12.97 9.82 8.46
CA LEU A 25 -13.89 9.30 9.48
C LEU A 25 -13.98 7.77 9.43
N VAL A 26 -14.08 7.21 8.23
CA VAL A 26 -14.10 5.76 8.00
C VAL A 26 -12.77 5.12 8.45
N LEU A 27 -11.63 5.75 8.18
CA LEU A 27 -10.32 5.30 8.65
C LEU A 27 -10.23 5.31 10.19
N LEU A 28 -10.65 6.39 10.83
CA LEU A 28 -10.67 6.52 12.29
C LEU A 28 -11.59 5.48 12.93
N PHE A 29 -12.76 5.24 12.33
CA PHE A 29 -13.68 4.20 12.77
C PHE A 29 -13.06 2.80 12.61
N GLY A 30 -12.42 2.50 11.48
CA GLY A 30 -11.65 1.27 11.29
C GLY A 30 -10.58 1.09 12.37
N SER A 31 -9.93 2.18 12.80
CA SER A 31 -8.90 2.15 13.86
C SER A 31 -9.51 1.78 15.20
N TYR A 32 -10.66 2.38 15.50
CA TYR A 32 -11.44 2.06 16.70
C TYR A 32 -11.83 0.57 16.73
N VAL A 33 -12.38 0.04 15.63
CA VAL A 33 -12.76 -1.38 15.52
C VAL A 33 -11.53 -2.30 15.67
N LYS A 34 -10.43 -1.99 14.99
CA LYS A 34 -9.18 -2.78 15.07
C LYS A 34 -8.65 -2.90 16.50
N LYS A 35 -8.77 -1.84 17.31
CA LYS A 35 -8.34 -1.85 18.72
C LYS A 35 -9.20 -2.75 19.60
N ARG A 36 -10.49 -2.92 19.28
CA ARG A 36 -11.44 -3.74 20.05
C ARG A 36 -11.39 -5.22 19.68
N VAL A 37 -11.10 -5.54 18.41
CA VAL A 37 -11.12 -6.93 17.91
C VAL A 37 -9.71 -7.52 17.88
N ASN A 38 -9.43 -8.44 18.79
CA ASN A 38 -8.09 -9.05 18.91
C ASN A 38 -7.65 -9.79 17.64
N PHE A 39 -8.59 -10.42 16.90
CA PHE A 39 -8.30 -11.07 15.63
C PHE A 39 -7.70 -10.09 14.62
N LEU A 40 -8.34 -8.95 14.38
CA LEU A 40 -7.90 -7.94 13.41
C LEU A 40 -6.52 -7.37 13.77
N ARG A 41 -6.23 -7.21 15.07
CA ARG A 41 -4.91 -6.81 15.56
C ARG A 41 -3.87 -7.90 15.38
N LYS A 42 -4.18 -9.14 15.78
CA LYS A 42 -3.26 -10.29 15.74
C LYS A 42 -2.79 -10.60 14.32
N TYR A 43 -3.66 -10.48 13.34
CA TYR A 43 -3.35 -10.73 11.93
C TYR A 43 -3.01 -9.44 11.14
N CYS A 44 -2.73 -8.35 11.84
CA CYS A 44 -2.27 -7.08 11.25
C CYS A 44 -3.16 -6.51 10.13
N VAL A 45 -4.46 -6.83 10.11
CA VAL A 45 -5.38 -6.37 9.05
C VAL A 45 -5.36 -4.85 8.98
N PRO A 46 -5.09 -4.24 7.81
CA PRO A 46 -4.97 -2.79 7.70
C PRO A 46 -6.24 -2.05 8.09
N THR A 47 -6.05 -0.95 8.82
CA THR A 47 -7.12 -0.10 9.32
C THR A 47 -8.04 0.45 8.20
N PRO A 48 -7.51 0.95 7.06
CA PRO A 48 -8.35 1.44 5.97
C PRO A 48 -9.29 0.36 5.42
N VAL A 49 -8.84 -0.89 5.38
CA VAL A 49 -9.63 -2.02 4.87
C VAL A 49 -10.79 -2.36 5.81
N ILE A 50 -10.54 -2.36 7.13
CA ILE A 50 -11.58 -2.62 8.13
C ILE A 50 -12.69 -1.57 8.02
N GLY A 51 -12.33 -0.29 8.04
CA GLY A 51 -13.29 0.81 7.92
C GLY A 51 -14.02 0.78 6.57
N GLY A 52 -13.26 0.64 5.48
CA GLY A 52 -13.79 0.64 4.12
C GLY A 52 -14.78 -0.49 3.84
N ILE A 53 -14.51 -1.71 4.30
CA ILE A 53 -15.45 -2.84 4.14
C ILE A 53 -16.74 -2.58 4.92
N ILE A 54 -16.66 -2.08 6.16
CA ILE A 54 -17.86 -1.78 6.94
C ILE A 54 -18.70 -0.70 6.25
N PHE A 55 -18.05 0.36 5.78
CA PHE A 55 -18.70 1.42 5.03
C PHE A 55 -19.33 0.91 3.72
N ALA A 56 -18.61 0.09 2.96
CA ALA A 56 -19.11 -0.49 1.70
C ALA A 56 -20.33 -1.38 1.92
N LEU A 57 -20.32 -2.23 2.96
CA LEU A 57 -21.46 -3.08 3.31
C LEU A 57 -22.66 -2.25 3.78
N LEU A 58 -22.44 -1.19 4.56
CA LEU A 58 -23.50 -0.29 4.97
C LEU A 58 -24.11 0.44 3.78
N ASN A 59 -23.29 0.99 2.89
CA ASN A 59 -23.75 1.67 1.68
C ASN A 59 -24.52 0.71 0.76
N LEU A 60 -24.06 -0.53 0.63
CA LEU A 60 -24.76 -1.58 -0.11
C LEU A 60 -26.13 -1.91 0.50
N LEU A 61 -26.22 -2.02 1.82
CA LEU A 61 -27.49 -2.27 2.52
C LEU A 61 -28.47 -1.11 2.32
N LEU A 62 -28.01 0.13 2.46
CA LEU A 62 -28.83 1.34 2.26
C LEU A 62 -29.32 1.47 0.81
N TYR A 63 -28.48 1.13 -0.16
CA TYR A 63 -28.86 1.10 -1.57
C TYR A 63 -29.90 0.00 -1.84
N LYS A 64 -29.70 -1.22 -1.31
CA LYS A 64 -30.63 -2.34 -1.49
C LYS A 64 -31.99 -2.15 -0.80
N THR A 65 -32.04 -1.32 0.24
CA THR A 65 -33.28 -0.95 0.94
C THR A 65 -33.92 0.31 0.36
N GLU A 66 -33.37 0.84 -0.74
CA GLU A 66 -33.86 2.04 -1.44
C GLU A 66 -33.91 3.31 -0.57
N ILE A 67 -33.18 3.32 0.56
CA ILE A 67 -33.17 4.45 1.50
C ILE A 67 -32.31 5.57 0.95
N VAL A 68 -31.01 5.31 0.80
CA VAL A 68 -30.01 6.28 0.37
C VAL A 68 -28.85 5.57 -0.32
N SER A 69 -28.29 6.18 -1.36
CA SER A 69 -26.99 5.79 -1.92
C SER A 69 -25.95 6.89 -1.65
N VAL A 70 -24.75 6.51 -1.20
CA VAL A 70 -23.62 7.44 -1.05
C VAL A 70 -22.66 7.26 -2.21
N ASN A 71 -22.47 8.33 -2.98
CA ASN A 71 -21.55 8.37 -4.11
C ASN A 71 -20.36 9.29 -3.77
N LEU A 72 -19.16 8.75 -3.96
CA LEU A 72 -17.89 9.39 -3.66
C LEU A 72 -17.13 9.67 -4.95
N THR A 73 -16.35 10.75 -4.96
CA THR A 73 -15.45 11.05 -6.08
C THR A 73 -14.05 10.46 -5.85
N ASN A 74 -13.36 10.11 -6.93
CA ASN A 74 -11.98 9.62 -6.89
C ASN A 74 -10.93 10.71 -7.23
N THR A 75 -11.32 11.98 -7.27
CA THR A 75 -10.46 13.11 -7.71
C THR A 75 -9.05 13.08 -7.12
N TYR A 76 -8.91 12.92 -5.79
CA TYR A 76 -7.62 12.94 -5.10
C TYR A 76 -6.97 11.56 -4.91
N GLN A 77 -7.55 10.49 -5.47
CA GLN A 77 -7.05 9.13 -5.27
C GLN A 77 -5.62 8.98 -5.79
N ASN A 78 -5.36 9.45 -7.02
CA ASN A 78 -4.04 9.38 -7.63
C ASN A 78 -3.03 10.28 -6.90
N ASP A 79 -3.44 11.47 -6.48
CA ASP A 79 -2.55 12.40 -5.76
C ASP A 79 -2.05 11.80 -4.45
N PHE A 80 -2.95 11.22 -3.65
CA PHE A 80 -2.55 10.55 -2.40
C PHE A 80 -1.72 9.29 -2.64
N GLN A 81 -2.01 8.55 -3.72
CA GLN A 81 -1.22 7.39 -4.08
C GLN A 81 0.20 7.78 -4.50
N PHE A 82 0.35 8.83 -5.32
CA PHE A 82 1.64 9.36 -5.74
C PHE A 82 2.43 9.88 -4.54
N MET A 83 1.78 10.61 -3.64
CA MET A 83 2.40 11.06 -2.39
C MET A 83 2.91 9.87 -1.56
N PHE A 84 2.09 8.83 -1.38
CA PHE A 84 2.48 7.63 -0.64
C PHE A 84 3.72 6.96 -1.24
N PHE A 85 3.72 6.70 -2.55
CA PHE A 85 4.84 6.02 -3.20
C PHE A 85 6.09 6.90 -3.29
N THR A 86 5.94 8.22 -3.45
CA THR A 86 7.06 9.18 -3.39
C THR A 86 7.73 9.14 -2.02
N ILE A 87 6.95 9.08 -0.93
CA ILE A 87 7.50 8.97 0.43
C ILE A 87 8.22 7.63 0.63
N VAL A 88 7.65 6.53 0.12
CA VAL A 88 8.29 5.21 0.17
C VAL A 88 9.62 5.21 -0.61
N GLY A 89 9.65 5.80 -1.80
CA GLY A 89 10.85 5.97 -2.62
C GLY A 89 11.89 6.86 -1.96
N TYR A 90 11.48 8.00 -1.40
CA TYR A 90 12.35 8.91 -0.66
C TYR A 90 12.99 8.25 0.58
N GLY A 91 12.26 7.32 1.23
CA GLY A 91 12.80 6.51 2.33
C GLY A 91 13.81 5.45 1.90
N ALA A 92 13.97 5.18 0.61
CA ALA A 92 14.91 4.18 0.11
C ALA A 92 16.35 4.69 0.22
N SER A 93 17.11 4.12 1.15
CA SER A 93 18.54 4.43 1.29
C SER A 93 19.39 3.43 0.51
N ILE A 94 20.29 3.95 -0.33
CA ILE A 94 21.31 3.15 -1.04
C ILE A 94 22.15 2.34 -0.05
N THR A 95 22.40 2.87 1.14
CA THR A 95 23.11 2.15 2.22
C THR A 95 22.33 0.93 2.69
N LEU A 96 21.01 1.05 2.83
CA LEU A 96 20.13 -0.06 3.20
C LEU A 96 20.09 -1.13 2.09
N LEU A 97 20.05 -0.70 0.83
CA LEU A 97 20.11 -1.58 -0.34
C LEU A 97 21.43 -2.37 -0.38
N LYS A 98 22.56 -1.69 -0.18
CA LYS A 98 23.90 -2.30 -0.09
C LYS A 98 23.99 -3.27 1.09
N LYS A 99 23.46 -2.91 2.26
CA LYS A 99 23.40 -3.79 3.45
C LYS A 99 22.57 -5.04 3.20
N GLY A 100 21.54 -4.96 2.35
CA GLY A 100 20.77 -6.11 1.87
C GLY A 100 21.62 -7.11 1.06
N GLY A 101 22.59 -6.60 0.28
CA GLY A 101 23.60 -7.39 -0.41
C GLY A 101 23.04 -8.61 -1.17
N SER A 102 23.67 -9.77 -0.97
CA SER A 102 23.24 -11.03 -1.63
C SER A 102 21.82 -11.47 -1.23
N LYS A 103 21.36 -11.14 -0.02
CA LYS A 103 20.01 -11.52 0.44
C LYS A 103 18.93 -10.78 -0.35
N LEU A 104 19.18 -9.50 -0.67
CA LEU A 104 18.27 -8.70 -1.48
C LEU A 104 18.16 -9.25 -2.91
N ILE A 105 19.28 -9.61 -3.53
CA ILE A 105 19.27 -10.20 -4.89
C ILE A 105 18.50 -11.53 -4.90
N LYS A 106 18.74 -12.40 -3.91
CA LYS A 106 17.99 -13.66 -3.77
C LYS A 106 16.49 -13.42 -3.58
N TYR A 107 16.14 -12.44 -2.76
CA TYR A 107 14.75 -12.04 -2.55
C TYR A 107 14.12 -11.51 -3.84
N PHE A 108 14.83 -10.67 -4.60
CA PHE A 108 14.37 -10.14 -5.88
C PHE A 108 14.08 -11.26 -6.89
N ILE A 109 15.01 -12.22 -7.05
CA ILE A 109 14.83 -13.37 -7.95
C ILE A 109 13.61 -14.20 -7.51
N LEU A 110 13.50 -14.50 -6.21
CA LEU A 110 12.38 -15.28 -5.69
C LEU A 110 11.04 -14.58 -5.92
N THR A 111 10.97 -13.27 -5.70
CA THR A 111 9.80 -12.45 -5.99
C THR A 111 9.45 -12.48 -7.48
N GLY A 112 10.44 -12.38 -8.37
CA GLY A 112 10.23 -12.53 -9.82
C GLY A 112 9.61 -13.87 -10.19
N ILE A 113 10.12 -14.98 -9.64
CA ILE A 113 9.55 -16.32 -9.84
C ILE A 113 8.10 -16.39 -9.33
N LEU A 114 7.81 -15.81 -8.17
CA LEU A 114 6.46 -15.78 -7.61
C LEU A 114 5.50 -14.97 -8.47
N ILE A 115 5.92 -13.81 -9.00
CA ILE A 115 5.12 -12.99 -9.92
C ILE A 115 4.78 -13.76 -11.19
N LEU A 116 5.77 -14.43 -11.78
CA LEU A 116 5.56 -15.29 -12.95
C LEU A 116 4.59 -16.44 -12.65
N SER A 117 4.77 -17.08 -11.48
CA SER A 117 3.89 -18.16 -11.03
C SER A 117 2.46 -17.68 -10.81
N GLN A 118 2.26 -16.50 -10.23
CA GLN A 118 0.95 -15.86 -10.10
C GLN A 118 0.31 -15.59 -11.46
N GLY A 119 1.09 -15.15 -12.44
CA GLY A 119 0.63 -14.97 -13.83
C GLY A 119 0.15 -16.28 -14.45
N ILE A 120 0.96 -17.33 -14.36
CA ILE A 120 0.61 -18.67 -14.90
C ILE A 120 -0.66 -19.20 -14.23
N LEU A 121 -0.70 -19.20 -12.89
CA LEU A 121 -1.87 -19.68 -12.14
C LEU A 121 -3.11 -18.84 -12.42
N GLY A 122 -2.97 -17.51 -12.55
CA GLY A 122 -4.05 -16.61 -12.89
C GLY A 122 -4.63 -16.91 -14.28
N VAL A 123 -3.78 -17.12 -15.28
CA VAL A 123 -4.21 -17.49 -16.64
C VAL A 123 -4.93 -18.84 -16.65
N ILE A 124 -4.40 -19.84 -15.94
CA ILE A 124 -5.06 -21.15 -15.81
C ILE A 124 -6.43 -21.00 -15.14
N ALA A 125 -6.53 -20.20 -14.08
CA ALA A 125 -7.80 -19.95 -13.39
C ALA A 125 -8.81 -19.23 -14.30
N ALA A 126 -8.37 -18.29 -15.13
CA ALA A 126 -9.21 -17.61 -16.13
C ALA A 126 -9.75 -18.60 -17.18
N ASP A 127 -8.88 -19.48 -17.70
CA ASP A 127 -9.27 -20.52 -18.66
C ASP A 127 -10.31 -21.48 -18.03
N ILE A 128 -10.12 -21.90 -16.77
CA ILE A 128 -11.09 -22.75 -16.04
C ILE A 128 -12.43 -22.02 -15.84
N ALA A 129 -12.40 -20.72 -15.53
CA ALA A 129 -13.58 -19.90 -15.34
C ALA A 129 -14.28 -19.53 -16.67
N GLY A 130 -13.71 -19.88 -17.82
CA GLY A 130 -14.25 -19.57 -19.14
C GLY A 130 -14.19 -18.08 -19.49
N VAL A 131 -13.27 -17.32 -18.90
CA VAL A 131 -13.08 -15.88 -19.16
C VAL A 131 -11.75 -15.62 -19.87
N HIS A 132 -11.61 -14.43 -20.45
CA HIS A 132 -10.39 -14.07 -21.17
C HIS A 132 -9.15 -14.08 -20.24
N ARG A 133 -8.02 -14.58 -20.74
CA ARG A 133 -6.76 -14.77 -19.98
C ARG A 133 -6.22 -13.49 -19.33
N ILE A 134 -6.55 -12.33 -19.90
CA ILE A 134 -6.17 -11.03 -19.32
C ILE A 134 -6.70 -10.86 -17.90
N TYR A 135 -7.90 -11.38 -17.61
CA TYR A 135 -8.48 -11.32 -16.27
C TYR A 135 -7.63 -12.09 -15.26
N GLY A 136 -6.92 -13.13 -15.69
CA GLY A 136 -5.95 -13.86 -14.86
C GLY A 136 -4.73 -13.01 -14.47
N ILE A 137 -4.26 -12.15 -15.36
CA ILE A 137 -3.17 -11.20 -15.07
C ILE A 137 -3.67 -10.08 -14.15
N ILE A 138 -4.89 -9.60 -14.41
CA ILE A 138 -5.57 -8.53 -13.66
C ILE A 138 -6.02 -8.98 -12.26
N SER A 139 -6.27 -10.27 -12.03
CA SER A 139 -6.55 -10.81 -10.70
C SER A 139 -5.32 -11.41 -10.01
N GLY A 140 -4.22 -11.60 -10.73
CA GLY A 140 -2.98 -12.23 -10.26
C GLY A 140 -1.87 -11.20 -10.01
N PRO A 141 -0.81 -11.16 -10.85
CA PRO A 141 0.39 -10.38 -10.57
C PRO A 141 0.14 -8.86 -10.49
N ALA A 142 -0.78 -8.30 -11.29
CA ALA A 142 -1.05 -6.86 -11.26
C ALA A 142 -1.48 -6.37 -9.86
N PRO A 143 -2.53 -6.94 -9.23
CA PRO A 143 -2.93 -6.56 -7.87
C PRO A 143 -2.05 -7.16 -6.77
N LEU A 144 -1.61 -8.41 -6.90
CA LEU A 144 -0.97 -9.14 -5.79
C LEU A 144 0.50 -8.76 -5.58
N ALA A 145 1.20 -8.36 -6.63
CA ALA A 145 2.56 -7.84 -6.55
C ALA A 145 2.61 -6.33 -6.73
N GLY A 146 1.82 -5.80 -7.67
CA GLY A 146 1.83 -4.39 -8.03
C GLY A 146 0.84 -3.49 -7.27
N GLY A 147 -0.10 -4.08 -6.52
CA GLY A 147 -1.09 -3.34 -5.72
C GLY A 147 -2.11 -2.54 -6.55
N HIS A 148 -2.88 -1.70 -5.85
CA HIS A 148 -3.96 -0.88 -6.43
C HIS A 148 -3.47 0.04 -7.55
N GLY A 149 -2.23 0.52 -7.47
CA GLY A 149 -1.68 1.37 -8.52
C GLY A 149 -1.42 0.65 -9.84
N SER A 150 -0.95 -0.61 -9.77
CA SER A 150 -0.74 -1.40 -10.98
C SER A 150 -2.07 -1.81 -11.60
N VAL A 151 -3.08 -2.08 -10.78
CA VAL A 151 -4.46 -2.26 -11.24
C VAL A 151 -4.99 -1.01 -11.92
N ALA A 152 -4.74 0.19 -11.38
CA ALA A 152 -5.22 1.43 -11.98
C ALA A 152 -4.67 1.63 -13.41
N ALA A 153 -3.44 1.20 -13.70
CA ALA A 153 -2.89 1.25 -15.06
C ALA A 153 -3.33 0.07 -15.92
N TYR A 154 -3.08 -1.16 -15.47
CA TYR A 154 -3.31 -2.35 -16.30
C TYR A 154 -4.80 -2.71 -16.43
N GLY A 155 -5.60 -2.42 -15.41
CA GLY A 155 -7.05 -2.59 -15.44
C GLY A 155 -7.71 -1.65 -16.44
N GLN A 156 -7.32 -0.36 -16.45
CA GLN A 156 -7.79 0.59 -17.45
C GLN A 156 -7.35 0.17 -18.85
N MET A 157 -6.08 -0.20 -19.02
CA MET A 157 -5.58 -0.71 -20.30
C MET A 157 -6.38 -1.93 -20.79
N ALA A 158 -6.75 -2.86 -19.91
CA ALA A 158 -7.56 -4.01 -20.26
C ALA A 158 -8.98 -3.59 -20.70
N GLU A 159 -9.61 -2.62 -20.01
CA GLU A 159 -10.91 -2.07 -20.38
C GLU A 159 -10.86 -1.34 -21.74
N ASP A 160 -9.80 -0.57 -22.00
CA ASP A 160 -9.59 0.12 -23.28
C ASP A 160 -9.42 -0.88 -24.45
N LEU A 161 -8.92 -2.09 -24.17
CA LEU A 161 -8.85 -3.21 -25.12
C LEU A 161 -10.18 -3.97 -25.27
N GLY A 162 -11.25 -3.52 -24.62
CA GLY A 162 -12.59 -4.09 -24.68
C GLY A 162 -12.91 -5.12 -23.59
N HIS A 163 -12.03 -5.30 -22.60
CA HIS A 163 -12.24 -6.23 -21.48
C HIS A 163 -12.92 -5.53 -20.29
N ASN A 164 -14.22 -5.27 -20.43
CA ASN A 164 -15.03 -4.59 -19.43
C ASN A 164 -14.92 -5.22 -18.04
N GLY A 165 -14.88 -4.38 -17.00
CA GLY A 165 -14.87 -4.79 -15.59
C GLY A 165 -13.50 -5.24 -15.09
N ALA A 166 -12.44 -5.14 -15.89
CA ALA A 166 -11.08 -5.48 -15.46
C ALA A 166 -10.63 -4.60 -14.29
N MET A 167 -10.99 -3.31 -14.28
CA MET A 167 -10.67 -2.41 -13.15
C MET A 167 -11.31 -2.93 -11.84
N VAL A 168 -12.60 -3.27 -11.90
CA VAL A 168 -13.36 -3.75 -10.74
C VAL A 168 -12.76 -5.06 -10.20
N ILE A 169 -12.49 -6.02 -11.09
CA ILE A 169 -11.88 -7.31 -10.73
C ILE A 169 -10.50 -7.10 -10.10
N GLY A 170 -9.67 -6.26 -10.70
CA GLY A 170 -8.33 -5.99 -10.20
C GLY A 170 -8.36 -5.31 -8.84
N MET A 171 -9.24 -4.32 -8.63
CA MET A 171 -9.31 -3.58 -7.36
C MET A 171 -9.83 -4.48 -6.22
N ALA A 172 -10.81 -5.33 -6.53
CA ALA A 172 -11.27 -6.37 -5.61
C ALA A 172 -10.15 -7.36 -5.26
N SER A 173 -9.39 -7.80 -6.27
CA SER A 173 -8.25 -8.71 -6.10
C SER A 173 -7.12 -8.09 -5.28
N ALA A 174 -6.83 -6.80 -5.44
CA ALA A 174 -5.83 -6.08 -4.66
C ALA A 174 -6.22 -6.00 -3.18
N THR A 175 -7.49 -5.71 -2.90
CA THR A 175 -8.03 -5.69 -1.53
C THR A 175 -7.97 -7.08 -0.89
N PHE A 176 -8.41 -8.10 -1.62
CA PHE A 176 -8.34 -9.48 -1.16
C PHE A 176 -6.90 -9.92 -0.90
N GLY A 177 -5.98 -9.65 -1.83
CA GLY A 177 -4.56 -9.99 -1.72
C GLY A 177 -3.90 -9.38 -0.49
N LEU A 178 -4.23 -8.12 -0.17
CA LEU A 178 -3.72 -7.46 1.02
C LEU A 178 -4.23 -8.13 2.32
N ILE A 179 -5.50 -8.53 2.37
CA ILE A 179 -6.08 -9.23 3.53
C ILE A 179 -5.46 -10.61 3.66
N ALA A 180 -5.46 -11.40 2.58
CA ALA A 180 -4.91 -12.74 2.54
C ALA A 180 -3.41 -12.74 2.89
N GLY A 181 -2.65 -11.79 2.35
CA GLY A 181 -1.24 -11.60 2.65
C GLY A 181 -0.99 -11.30 4.13
N SER A 182 -1.85 -10.49 4.76
CA SER A 182 -1.75 -10.19 6.20
C SER A 182 -2.10 -11.42 7.06
N LEU A 183 -3.13 -12.17 6.69
CA LEU A 183 -3.58 -13.39 7.38
C LEU A 183 -2.54 -14.52 7.31
N LEU A 184 -1.83 -14.67 6.19
CA LEU A 184 -0.82 -15.71 5.99
C LEU A 184 0.57 -15.26 6.48
N GLY A 185 0.94 -14.02 6.18
CA GLY A 185 2.26 -13.47 6.45
C GLY A 185 2.51 -13.23 7.94
N GLY A 186 1.53 -12.71 8.68
CA GLY A 186 1.66 -12.45 10.12
C GLY A 186 2.03 -13.70 10.94
N PRO A 187 1.23 -14.78 10.87
CA PRO A 187 1.53 -16.03 11.57
C PRO A 187 2.82 -16.70 11.10
N LEU A 188 3.12 -16.65 9.79
CA LEU A 188 4.37 -17.19 9.27
C LEU A 188 5.57 -16.45 9.85
N CYS A 189 5.51 -15.11 9.90
CA CYS A 189 6.54 -14.26 10.49
C CYS A 189 6.73 -14.58 11.98
N ASP A 190 5.65 -14.60 12.78
CA ASP A 190 5.72 -14.93 14.22
C ASP A 190 6.32 -16.32 14.45
N ARG A 191 5.91 -17.32 13.64
CA ARG A 191 6.48 -18.68 13.71
C ARG A 191 7.97 -18.68 13.41
N LEU A 192 8.42 -17.96 12.38
CA LEU A 192 9.84 -17.89 12.02
C LEU A 192 10.67 -17.15 13.06
N ILE A 193 10.13 -16.09 13.67
CA ILE A 193 10.78 -15.35 14.77
C ILE A 193 10.98 -16.28 15.97
N ARG A 194 9.92 -16.97 16.40
CA ARG A 194 9.98 -17.90 17.55
C ARG A 194 10.88 -19.09 17.28
N LYS A 195 10.73 -19.73 16.12
CA LYS A 195 11.51 -20.92 15.76
C LYS A 195 13.01 -20.64 15.72
N ASN A 196 13.41 -19.49 15.18
CA ASN A 196 14.82 -19.13 15.04
C ASN A 196 15.34 -18.27 16.21
N ASN A 197 14.54 -18.07 17.27
CA ASN A 197 14.86 -17.20 18.41
C ASN A 197 15.41 -15.83 17.99
N LEU A 198 14.81 -15.23 16.95
CA LEU A 198 15.27 -13.94 16.43
C LEU A 198 15.03 -12.88 17.50
N LYS A 199 16.11 -12.29 18.01
CA LYS A 199 16.06 -11.19 18.98
C LYS A 199 16.09 -9.87 18.22
N ASN A 200 15.33 -8.89 18.70
CA ASN A 200 15.43 -7.54 18.20
C ASN A 200 16.76 -6.93 18.68
N THR A 201 17.73 -6.81 17.78
CA THR A 201 19.06 -6.27 18.09
C THR A 201 18.99 -4.79 18.51
N GLU A 202 18.00 -4.03 18.05
CA GLU A 202 17.83 -2.61 18.43
C GLU A 202 17.29 -2.46 19.86
N SER A 203 16.49 -3.42 20.35
CA SER A 203 16.02 -3.42 21.75
C SER A 203 17.11 -3.77 22.77
N PHE A 204 18.24 -4.35 22.35
CA PHE A 204 19.39 -4.59 23.23
C PHE A 204 20.15 -3.31 23.56
N VAL A 205 20.12 -2.29 22.69
CA VAL A 205 20.77 -1.00 22.92
C VAL A 205 20.02 -0.23 24.02
N TYR A 206 18.69 -0.23 23.98
CA TYR A 206 17.88 0.45 25.02
C TYR A 206 17.93 -0.23 26.40
N LYS A 207 18.12 -1.56 26.47
CA LYS A 207 18.07 -2.30 27.75
C LYS A 207 19.41 -2.33 28.48
N ASN A 208 20.54 -2.27 27.77
CA ASN A 208 21.87 -2.33 28.39
C ASN A 208 22.35 -0.98 28.94
N TYR A 209 21.72 0.15 28.59
CA TYR A 209 22.05 1.46 29.16
C TYR A 209 21.60 1.65 30.63
N SER A 210 20.75 0.75 31.14
CA SER A 210 20.25 0.80 32.53
C SER A 210 21.04 -0.08 33.51
N LEU A 211 22.01 -0.89 33.06
CA LEU A 211 22.51 -1.98 33.92
C LEU A 211 24.01 -2.33 33.83
N ASN A 212 24.89 -1.44 33.36
CA ASN A 212 26.33 -1.72 33.56
C ASN A 212 27.18 -0.46 33.66
N ASN A 213 27.22 0.12 34.85
CA ASN A 213 28.43 0.79 35.33
C ASN A 213 29.35 -0.30 35.89
N ASN A 214 30.43 -0.56 35.14
CA ASN A 214 31.68 -1.26 35.50
C ASN A 214 31.96 -2.41 34.54
N ILE A 215 32.98 -2.21 33.70
CA ILE A 215 34.14 -3.10 33.44
C ILE A 215 34.69 -2.79 32.03
N GLY A 216 35.95 -2.37 32.00
CA GLY A 216 37.02 -2.87 31.12
C GLY A 216 36.89 -2.63 29.61
N GLU A 217 37.81 -1.80 29.11
CA GLU A 217 38.15 -1.62 27.69
C GLU A 217 38.45 -2.95 26.98
N GLU A 218 37.89 -3.13 25.78
CA GLU A 218 38.64 -3.63 24.61
C GLU A 218 37.82 -3.45 23.32
N GLU A 219 38.55 -3.05 22.28
CA GLU A 219 38.09 -2.51 21.00
C GLU A 219 36.99 -3.32 20.31
N ARG A 220 35.86 -2.64 20.05
CA ARG A 220 35.02 -2.93 18.89
C ARG A 220 34.61 -1.61 18.26
N ASP A 221 34.94 -1.51 16.97
CA ASP A 221 34.64 -0.42 16.07
C ASP A 221 33.10 -0.30 15.91
N TYR A 222 32.47 0.32 16.90
CA TYR A 222 31.06 0.69 16.89
C TYR A 222 30.95 2.13 16.44
N ILE A 223 30.14 2.34 15.40
CA ILE A 223 29.65 3.65 14.95
C ILE A 223 29.25 4.44 16.20
N LYS A 224 30.00 5.52 16.49
CA LYS A 224 29.79 6.36 17.66
C LYS A 224 28.36 6.93 17.65
N GLU A 225 27.70 6.84 18.79
CA GLU A 225 26.34 7.33 19.05
C GLU A 225 26.14 8.83 18.70
N GLU A 226 27.24 9.58 18.58
CA GLU A 226 27.25 10.95 18.06
C GLU A 226 26.73 11.07 16.62
N ASP A 227 26.87 10.05 15.77
CA ASP A 227 26.44 10.13 14.36
C ASP A 227 24.96 9.76 14.16
N VAL A 228 24.35 9.02 15.11
CA VAL A 228 22.92 8.66 15.05
C VAL A 228 22.07 9.76 15.71
N LEU A 229 22.55 10.37 16.80
CA LEU A 229 21.87 11.46 17.51
C LEU A 229 22.00 12.83 16.81
N LYS A 230 22.96 13.01 15.89
CA LYS A 230 23.10 14.27 15.11
C LYS A 230 22.02 14.47 14.02
N THR A 231 21.10 13.52 13.83
CA THR A 231 20.06 13.61 12.79
C THR A 231 18.64 13.68 13.34
N THR A 232 18.44 14.11 14.59
CA THR A 232 17.11 14.56 15.04
C THR A 232 17.10 16.09 15.07
N ASN A 233 17.03 16.70 13.87
CA ASN A 233 16.50 18.06 13.81
C ASN A 233 15.09 18.00 14.42
N ASP A 234 14.77 18.91 15.35
CA ASP A 234 13.42 19.01 15.89
C ASP A 234 12.40 19.04 14.74
N ILE A 235 11.32 18.26 14.87
CA ILE A 235 10.21 18.28 13.91
C ILE A 235 9.50 19.63 14.05
N THR A 236 10.05 20.63 13.38
CA THR A 236 9.48 21.97 13.30
C THR A 236 8.46 22.04 12.18
N VAL A 237 7.51 22.97 12.31
CA VAL A 237 6.54 23.28 11.24
C VAL A 237 7.26 23.55 9.91
N GLN A 238 8.37 24.29 9.97
CA GLN A 238 9.18 24.58 8.79
C GLN A 238 9.82 23.32 8.18
N SER A 239 10.27 22.36 8.99
CA SER A 239 10.76 21.07 8.51
C SER A 239 9.65 20.31 7.79
N VAL A 240 8.43 20.25 8.34
CA VAL A 240 7.29 19.59 7.70
C VAL A 240 6.97 20.23 6.34
N PHE A 241 6.88 21.56 6.27
CA PHE A 241 6.64 22.26 4.99
C PHE A 241 7.74 22.01 3.96
N LYS A 242 9.02 21.97 4.38
CA LYS A 242 10.14 21.62 3.49
C LYS A 242 9.96 20.21 2.91
N HIS A 243 9.61 19.23 3.73
CA HIS A 243 9.37 17.86 3.24
C HIS A 243 8.17 17.78 2.30
N ILE A 244 7.05 18.45 2.60
CA ILE A 244 5.89 18.52 1.70
C ILE A 244 6.28 19.15 0.36
N ALA A 245 7.07 20.22 0.38
CA ALA A 245 7.54 20.87 -0.86
C ALA A 245 8.43 19.93 -1.69
N ILE A 246 9.37 19.22 -1.06
CA ILE A 246 10.23 18.23 -1.73
C ILE A 246 9.40 17.11 -2.35
N ILE A 247 8.45 16.55 -1.60
CA ILE A 247 7.54 15.51 -2.08
C ILE A 247 6.73 16.04 -3.28
N GLY A 248 6.19 17.26 -3.20
CA GLY A 248 5.45 17.87 -4.30
C GLY A 248 6.27 18.07 -5.57
N VAL A 249 7.54 18.44 -5.43
CA VAL A 249 8.48 18.52 -6.57
C VAL A 249 8.66 17.15 -7.20
N PHE A 250 8.98 16.11 -6.42
CA PHE A 250 9.15 14.74 -6.95
C PHE A 250 7.89 14.18 -7.58
N MET A 251 6.72 14.41 -6.99
CA MET A 251 5.44 14.01 -7.58
C MET A 251 5.23 14.65 -8.94
N THR A 252 5.49 15.95 -9.06
CA THR A 252 5.25 16.69 -10.30
C THR A 252 6.24 16.31 -11.38
N THR A 253 7.54 16.33 -11.07
CA THR A 253 8.60 16.02 -12.05
C THR A 253 8.62 14.53 -12.39
N GLY A 254 8.42 13.65 -11.41
CA GLY A 254 8.36 12.21 -11.61
C GLY A 254 7.17 11.78 -12.46
N ASN A 255 5.97 12.35 -12.22
CA ASN A 255 4.81 12.07 -13.07
C ASN A 255 5.04 12.54 -14.52
N TYR A 256 5.62 13.73 -14.71
CA TYR A 256 5.96 14.24 -16.03
C TYR A 256 6.96 13.34 -16.77
N LEU A 257 8.03 12.91 -16.08
CA LEU A 257 9.02 11.98 -16.64
C LEU A 257 8.40 10.60 -16.96
N GLY A 258 7.55 10.09 -16.09
CA GLY A 258 6.83 8.84 -16.31
C GLY A 258 5.97 8.87 -17.57
N ASN A 259 5.30 9.98 -17.83
CA ASN A 259 4.50 10.18 -19.06
C ASN A 259 5.39 10.21 -20.30
N ILE A 260 6.53 10.91 -20.27
CA ILE A 260 7.49 10.92 -21.38
C ILE A 260 7.97 9.50 -21.71
N ILE A 261 8.33 8.71 -20.69
CA ILE A 261 8.78 7.33 -20.88
C ILE A 261 7.66 6.47 -21.48
N THR A 262 6.43 6.62 -20.98
CA THR A 262 5.24 5.92 -21.47
C THR A 262 5.01 6.22 -22.96
N GLU A 263 5.09 7.49 -23.36
CA GLU A 263 4.93 7.91 -24.77
C GLU A 263 6.09 7.43 -25.65
N LEU A 264 7.33 7.53 -25.18
CA LEU A 264 8.53 7.19 -25.96
C LEU A 264 8.63 5.68 -26.22
N PHE A 265 8.37 4.85 -25.20
CA PHE A 265 8.51 3.40 -25.29
C PHE A 265 7.18 2.68 -25.58
N LYS A 266 6.05 3.40 -25.61
CA LYS A 266 4.69 2.85 -25.78
C LYS A 266 4.39 1.73 -24.78
N VAL A 267 4.84 1.89 -23.54
CA VAL A 267 4.61 0.95 -22.43
C VAL A 267 3.61 1.57 -21.47
N SER A 268 2.61 0.81 -21.01
CA SER A 268 1.72 1.26 -19.94
C SER A 268 2.44 1.14 -18.59
N LEU A 269 2.77 2.28 -17.99
CA LEU A 269 3.37 2.35 -16.66
C LEU A 269 2.34 2.79 -15.63
N PRO A 270 2.31 2.17 -14.44
CA PRO A 270 1.55 2.72 -13.33
C PRO A 270 2.00 4.15 -13.02
N GLY A 271 1.05 5.09 -12.91
CA GLY A 271 1.38 6.51 -12.77
C GLY A 271 2.23 6.87 -11.55
N PHE A 272 2.26 6.01 -10.53
CA PHE A 272 3.08 6.19 -9.34
C PHE A 272 4.56 5.79 -9.54
N VAL A 273 4.91 5.10 -10.62
CA VAL A 273 6.28 4.63 -10.89
C VAL A 273 7.23 5.80 -11.15
N GLY A 274 6.78 6.84 -11.83
CA GLY A 274 7.60 8.03 -12.08
C GLY A 274 7.92 8.83 -10.81
N PRO A 275 6.92 9.13 -9.96
CA PRO A 275 7.11 9.79 -8.66
C PRO A 275 7.90 9.03 -7.59
N MET A 276 8.02 7.69 -7.71
CA MET A 276 8.69 6.82 -6.74
C MET A 276 10.20 6.78 -6.94
#